data_AF-A0A6M2DZX2-F1
#
_entry.id   AF-A0A6M2DZX2-F1
#
_cell.length_a   1.000
_cell.length_b   1.000
_cell.length_c   1.000
_cell.angle_alpha   90.00
_cell.angle_beta   90.00
_cell.angle_gamma   90.00
#
_symmetry.space_group_name_H-M   'P 1'
#
loop_
_entity.id
_entity.type
_entity.pdbx_description
1 polymer ?
#
loop_
_entity_poly.entity_id
_entity_poly.type
_entity_poly.pdbx_seq_one_letter_code
_entity_poly.pdbx_strand_id
1 'polypeptide(L)'
;MNPLKSTIILDFLDALFAITLVAPAVVGYWRGTWNLMGHYVYTNNETYSSLVSLALGFIGMFIFCLAQDSIKKYFEGKSHACFSLASWLYTAVYGFTCVNSWRGAWLIGNLYQGRSLQLILAVTLSAALLLGLLKALRNISAPPCVVTVDTAADYFDVPTYFKYSSHQKKWLYVIDCLFSVFIVGSLVVVVWRGAWVILDIIIFPKDPSLSALTSLALGYGIVVLTFSLQPIMRWTCARLEGCWRVLVADLFLFFSFIGTVNVWRSIWQLLDLYFLPEHRIASDWITHAGCLFVLLVLNCGNSVLVRGVYVDAEENAGDCVILPVQYLRLYFKREKNKSSRRKAAAEALITMPQQIKQMEQGNLQECENFLENEQETTTEDTLLNKSSGPVVVIITNNVDKNSKGIQNNLK
;
A
#
# COMPACT_ATOMS: atom_id res chain seq x y z
N MET A 1 -2.07 27.72 15.00
CA MET A 1 -1.94 26.44 15.75
C MET A 1 -0.49 26.02 15.73
N ASN A 2 0.07 25.60 16.87
CA ASN A 2 1.46 25.15 16.96
C ASN A 2 1.62 23.85 16.12
N PRO A 3 2.50 23.76 15.11
CA PRO A 3 2.56 22.65 14.15
C PRO A 3 2.74 21.28 14.81
N LEU A 4 3.44 21.23 15.95
CA LEU A 4 3.63 20.00 16.72
C LEU A 4 2.32 19.47 17.32
N LYS A 5 1.47 20.35 17.88
CA LYS A 5 0.15 19.99 18.43
C LYS A 5 -0.78 19.48 17.33
N SER A 6 -0.73 20.06 16.14
CA SER A 6 -1.52 19.60 14.99
C SER A 6 -1.14 18.19 14.53
N THR A 7 0.13 17.81 14.67
CA THR A 7 0.62 16.50 14.22
C THR A 7 0.14 15.38 15.17
N ILE A 8 0.27 15.59 16.48
CA ILE A 8 -0.18 14.60 17.49
C ILE A 8 -1.70 14.37 17.40
N ILE A 9 -2.48 15.43 17.20
CA ILE A 9 -3.94 15.31 17.03
C ILE A 9 -4.27 14.47 15.80
N LEU A 10 -3.58 14.71 14.67
CA LEU A 10 -3.80 13.92 13.46
C LEU A 10 -3.38 12.46 13.63
N ASP A 11 -2.27 12.19 14.34
CA ASP A 11 -1.82 10.82 14.64
C ASP A 11 -2.88 10.06 15.46
N PHE A 12 -3.46 10.72 16.46
CA PHE A 12 -4.54 10.16 17.27
C PHE A 12 -5.81 9.89 16.44
N LEU A 13 -6.21 10.85 15.61
CA LEU A 13 -7.40 10.71 14.76
C LEU A 13 -7.21 9.63 13.68
N ASP A 14 -6.00 9.50 13.14
CA ASP A 14 -5.62 8.42 12.22
C ASP A 14 -5.76 7.05 12.88
N ALA A 15 -5.23 6.90 14.10
CA ALA A 15 -5.37 5.67 14.87
C ALA A 15 -6.85 5.36 15.18
N LEU A 16 -7.63 6.37 15.57
CA LEU A 16 -9.06 6.22 15.83
C LEU A 16 -9.82 5.78 14.57
N PHE A 17 -9.53 6.39 13.42
CA PHE A 17 -10.10 6.02 12.12
C PHE A 17 -9.77 4.57 11.73
N ALA A 18 -8.50 4.17 11.90
CA ALA A 18 -8.05 2.81 11.63
C ALA A 18 -8.75 1.77 12.52
N ILE A 19 -8.86 2.06 13.83
CA ILE A 19 -9.45 1.18 14.84
C ILE A 19 -10.97 1.07 14.68
N THR A 20 -11.66 2.18 14.50
CA THR A 20 -13.14 2.20 14.58
C THR A 20 -13.85 1.95 13.26
N LEU A 21 -13.19 2.23 12.14
CA LEU A 21 -13.84 2.18 10.82
C LEU A 21 -13.15 1.22 9.87
N VAL A 22 -11.85 1.41 9.62
CA VAL A 22 -11.14 0.60 8.61
C VAL A 22 -11.03 -0.85 9.04
N ALA A 23 -10.55 -1.13 10.25
CA ALA A 23 -10.38 -2.52 10.70
C ALA A 23 -11.71 -3.28 10.76
N PRO A 24 -12.81 -2.77 11.36
CA PRO A 24 -14.10 -3.45 11.33
C PRO A 24 -14.65 -3.67 9.92
N ALA A 25 -14.49 -2.70 9.01
CA ALA A 25 -14.94 -2.88 7.63
C ALA A 25 -14.11 -3.93 6.89
N VAL A 26 -12.78 -3.94 7.06
CA VAL A 26 -11.94 -4.97 6.44
C VAL A 26 -12.30 -6.35 6.96
N VAL A 27 -12.46 -6.52 8.28
CA VAL A 27 -12.88 -7.79 8.88
C VAL A 27 -14.28 -8.20 8.38
N GLY A 28 -15.23 -7.27 8.31
CA GLY A 28 -16.58 -7.54 7.80
C GLY A 28 -16.59 -8.01 6.34
N TYR A 29 -15.78 -7.39 5.48
CA TYR A 29 -15.60 -7.82 4.09
C TYR A 29 -15.02 -9.24 4.01
N TRP A 30 -13.95 -9.49 4.76
CA TRP A 30 -13.28 -10.80 4.78
C TRP A 30 -14.23 -11.89 5.30
N ARG A 31 -14.92 -11.62 6.42
CA ARG A 31 -15.92 -12.50 7.01
C ARG A 31 -17.06 -12.82 6.07
N GLY A 32 -17.65 -11.79 5.46
CA GLY A 32 -18.73 -11.96 4.49
C GLY A 32 -18.30 -12.80 3.31
N THR A 33 -17.18 -12.45 2.67
CA THR A 33 -16.66 -13.19 1.51
C THR A 33 -16.35 -14.65 1.85
N TRP A 34 -15.70 -14.90 2.99
CA TRP A 34 -15.32 -16.24 3.43
C TRP A 34 -16.53 -17.14 3.69
N ASN A 35 -17.52 -16.62 4.39
CA ASN A 35 -18.71 -17.39 4.75
C ASN A 35 -19.65 -17.58 3.56
N LEU A 36 -19.76 -16.60 2.63
CA LEU A 36 -20.46 -16.79 1.34
C LEU A 36 -19.86 -17.95 0.54
N MET A 37 -18.52 -18.06 0.47
CA MET A 37 -17.88 -19.22 -0.15
C MET A 37 -18.23 -20.52 0.57
N GLY A 38 -18.37 -20.48 1.90
CA GLY A 38 -18.90 -21.59 2.71
C GLY A 38 -20.34 -21.98 2.39
N HIS A 39 -21.17 -21.02 1.97
CA HIS A 39 -22.58 -21.25 1.64
C HIS A 39 -22.82 -21.69 0.19
N TYR A 40 -21.95 -21.32 -0.75
CA TYR A 40 -22.21 -21.56 -2.18
C TYR A 40 -21.26 -22.56 -2.85
N VAL A 41 -20.07 -22.83 -2.30
CA VAL A 41 -19.04 -23.62 -2.99
C VAL A 41 -18.78 -24.93 -2.27
N TYR A 42 -19.23 -26.04 -2.89
CA TYR A 42 -19.08 -27.42 -2.41
C TYR A 42 -19.41 -27.56 -0.92
N THR A 43 -20.58 -27.06 -0.52
CA THR A 43 -21.04 -27.00 0.89
C THR A 43 -20.94 -28.33 1.64
N ASN A 44 -21.19 -29.44 0.95
CA ASN A 44 -21.20 -30.79 1.55
C ASN A 44 -19.83 -31.50 1.45
N ASN A 45 -18.80 -30.87 0.86
CA ASN A 45 -17.50 -31.48 0.72
C ASN A 45 -16.38 -30.44 0.98
N GLU A 46 -15.91 -30.41 2.22
CA GLU A 46 -14.86 -29.50 2.67
C GLU A 46 -13.55 -29.66 1.89
N THR A 47 -13.23 -30.88 1.43
CA THR A 47 -12.02 -31.12 0.63
C THR A 47 -12.12 -30.44 -0.73
N TYR A 48 -13.21 -30.61 -1.49
CA TYR A 48 -13.37 -29.89 -2.77
C TYR A 48 -13.51 -28.38 -2.57
N SER A 49 -14.27 -27.95 -1.56
CA SER A 49 -14.43 -26.54 -1.19
C SER A 49 -13.07 -25.88 -0.91
N SER A 50 -12.20 -26.55 -0.14
CA SER A 50 -10.86 -26.05 0.18
C SER A 50 -9.95 -26.01 -1.04
N LEU A 51 -9.92 -27.05 -1.87
CA LEU A 51 -9.10 -27.10 -3.09
C LEU A 51 -9.52 -26.03 -4.10
N VAL A 52 -10.82 -25.81 -4.29
CA VAL A 52 -11.33 -24.76 -5.18
C VAL A 52 -10.98 -23.37 -4.66
N SER A 53 -11.19 -23.09 -3.37
CA SER A 53 -10.74 -21.82 -2.78
C SER A 53 -9.23 -21.64 -2.90
N LEU A 54 -8.44 -22.68 -2.65
CA LEU A 54 -6.99 -22.61 -2.78
C LEU A 54 -6.55 -22.28 -4.21
N ALA A 55 -7.12 -22.97 -5.20
CA ALA A 55 -6.81 -22.77 -6.61
C ALA A 55 -7.23 -21.36 -7.06
N LEU A 56 -8.49 -20.97 -6.85
CA LEU A 56 -8.99 -19.63 -7.20
C LEU A 56 -8.19 -18.53 -6.51
N GLY A 57 -7.81 -18.77 -5.25
CA GLY A 57 -7.05 -17.83 -4.46
C GLY A 57 -5.63 -17.65 -4.98
N PHE A 58 -4.79 -18.67 -4.86
CA PHE A 58 -3.37 -18.55 -5.18
C PHE A 58 -3.10 -18.31 -6.68
N ILE A 59 -3.86 -18.96 -7.58
CA ILE A 59 -3.73 -18.69 -9.03
C ILE A 59 -4.19 -17.26 -9.33
N GLY A 60 -5.30 -16.81 -8.72
CA GLY A 60 -5.79 -15.44 -8.87
C GLY A 60 -4.76 -14.42 -8.41
N MET A 61 -4.22 -14.56 -7.18
CA MET A 61 -3.18 -13.67 -6.66
C MET A 61 -1.93 -13.67 -7.54
N PHE A 62 -1.52 -14.84 -8.05
CA PHE A 62 -0.39 -14.94 -8.97
C PHE A 62 -0.64 -14.20 -10.29
N ILE A 63 -1.84 -14.32 -10.87
CA ILE A 63 -2.22 -13.59 -12.09
C ILE A 63 -2.20 -12.07 -11.84
N PHE A 64 -2.80 -11.59 -10.75
CA PHE A 64 -2.77 -10.17 -10.40
C PHE A 64 -1.34 -9.66 -10.18
N CYS A 65 -0.51 -10.45 -9.49
CA CYS A 65 0.90 -10.12 -9.28
C CYS A 65 1.66 -10.04 -10.61
N LEU A 66 1.48 -10.98 -11.54
CA LEU A 66 2.11 -10.94 -12.87
C LEU A 66 1.58 -9.81 -13.76
N ALA A 67 0.29 -9.49 -13.65
CA ALA A 67 -0.38 -8.53 -14.52
C ALA A 67 -0.24 -7.08 -14.04
N GLN A 68 0.27 -6.83 -12.82
CA GLN A 68 0.30 -5.51 -12.18
C GLN A 68 0.86 -4.41 -13.10
N ASP A 69 2.00 -4.65 -13.75
CA ASP A 69 2.67 -3.66 -14.61
C ASP A 69 1.85 -3.37 -15.88
N SER A 70 1.15 -4.39 -16.39
CA SER A 70 0.30 -4.26 -17.58
C SER A 70 -0.98 -3.51 -17.26
N ILE A 71 -1.59 -3.81 -16.11
CA ILE A 71 -2.78 -3.12 -15.60
C ILE A 71 -2.46 -1.65 -15.35
N LYS A 72 -1.35 -1.37 -14.66
CA LYS A 72 -0.89 0.00 -14.38
C LYS A 72 -0.74 0.81 -15.66
N LYS A 73 0.05 0.33 -16.62
CA LYS A 73 0.27 0.99 -17.92
C LYS A 73 -1.02 1.19 -18.71
N TYR A 74 -1.95 0.24 -18.65
CA TYR A 74 -3.21 0.35 -19.37
C TYR A 74 -4.08 1.51 -18.85
N PHE A 75 -4.04 1.76 -17.53
CA PHE A 75 -4.81 2.81 -16.89
C PHE A 75 -4.09 4.17 -16.80
N GLU A 76 -2.80 4.24 -17.12
CA GLU A 76 -2.07 5.49 -17.28
C GLU A 76 -2.75 6.37 -18.35
N GLY A 77 -3.01 7.64 -18.00
CA GLY A 77 -3.64 8.62 -18.91
C GLY A 77 -5.14 8.42 -19.17
N LYS A 78 -5.80 7.43 -18.55
CA LYS A 78 -7.26 7.27 -18.65
C LYS A 78 -8.01 8.32 -17.82
N SER A 79 -9.29 8.54 -18.15
CA SER A 79 -10.14 9.48 -17.41
C SER A 79 -10.32 9.05 -15.95
N HIS A 80 -10.51 10.02 -15.05
CA HIS A 80 -10.70 9.75 -13.62
C HIS A 80 -11.88 8.80 -13.35
N ALA A 81 -12.99 8.92 -14.07
CA ALA A 81 -14.14 8.04 -13.89
C ALA A 81 -13.82 6.59 -14.30
N CYS A 82 -13.13 6.40 -15.42
CA CYS A 82 -12.69 5.09 -15.87
C CYS A 82 -11.72 4.46 -14.86
N PHE A 83 -10.74 5.24 -14.38
CA PHE A 83 -9.79 4.80 -13.36
C PHE A 83 -10.49 4.37 -12.07
N SER A 84 -11.41 5.19 -11.55
CA SER A 84 -12.12 4.87 -10.30
C SER A 84 -12.98 3.61 -10.43
N LEU A 85 -13.75 3.47 -11.51
CA LEU A 85 -14.59 2.29 -11.71
C LEU A 85 -13.75 1.02 -11.88
N ALA A 86 -12.66 1.10 -12.66
CA ALA A 86 -11.74 -0.01 -12.83
C ALA A 86 -11.03 -0.38 -11.53
N SER A 87 -10.64 0.62 -10.73
CA SER A 87 -10.02 0.43 -9.42
C SER A 87 -10.96 -0.30 -8.45
N TRP A 88 -12.24 0.06 -8.44
CA TRP A 88 -13.25 -0.60 -7.61
C TRP A 88 -13.47 -2.05 -8.02
N LEU A 89 -13.59 -2.30 -9.33
CA LEU A 89 -13.71 -3.66 -9.86
C LEU A 89 -12.45 -4.48 -9.57
N TYR A 90 -11.27 -3.90 -9.77
CA TYR A 90 -9.98 -4.51 -9.45
C TYR A 90 -9.94 -4.96 -7.99
N THR A 91 -10.28 -4.07 -7.05
CA THR A 91 -10.26 -4.38 -5.63
C THR A 91 -11.29 -5.45 -5.26
N ALA A 92 -12.47 -5.42 -5.85
CA ALA A 92 -13.50 -6.44 -5.63
C ALA A 92 -13.02 -7.83 -6.07
N VAL A 93 -12.48 -7.95 -7.29
CA VAL A 93 -12.01 -9.25 -7.82
C VAL A 93 -10.73 -9.70 -7.11
N TYR A 94 -9.74 -8.82 -6.95
CA TYR A 94 -8.48 -9.19 -6.32
C TYR A 94 -8.69 -9.51 -4.84
N GLY A 95 -9.51 -8.74 -4.13
CA GLY A 95 -9.90 -9.02 -2.76
C GLY A 95 -10.60 -10.36 -2.60
N PHE A 96 -11.47 -10.74 -3.55
CA PHE A 96 -12.10 -12.06 -3.55
C PHE A 96 -11.06 -13.19 -3.67
N THR A 97 -10.05 -13.04 -4.52
CA THR A 97 -8.96 -14.03 -4.62
C THR A 97 -8.10 -14.07 -3.36
N CYS A 98 -7.85 -12.92 -2.71
CA CYS A 98 -7.13 -12.85 -1.44
C CYS A 98 -7.87 -13.64 -0.35
N VAL A 99 -9.18 -13.43 -0.18
CA VAL A 99 -9.95 -14.18 0.82
C VAL A 99 -9.93 -15.69 0.51
N ASN A 100 -10.02 -16.06 -0.76
CA ASN A 100 -10.02 -17.47 -1.16
C ASN A 100 -8.67 -18.17 -0.95
N SER A 101 -7.54 -17.50 -1.13
CA SER A 101 -6.22 -18.11 -0.87
C SER A 101 -6.07 -18.45 0.61
N TRP A 102 -6.53 -17.55 1.48
CA TRP A 102 -6.56 -17.77 2.92
C TRP A 102 -7.55 -18.86 3.30
N ARG A 103 -8.78 -18.81 2.77
CA ARG A 103 -9.81 -19.82 3.02
C ARG A 103 -9.34 -21.22 2.65
N GLY A 104 -8.82 -21.39 1.44
CA GLY A 104 -8.33 -22.68 0.96
C GLY A 104 -7.22 -23.24 1.84
N ALA A 105 -6.19 -22.45 2.10
CA ALA A 105 -5.06 -22.88 2.94
C ALA A 105 -5.50 -23.17 4.38
N TRP A 106 -6.43 -22.39 4.93
CA TRP A 106 -6.93 -22.58 6.28
C TRP A 106 -7.71 -23.89 6.45
N LEU A 107 -8.60 -24.18 5.50
CA LEU A 107 -9.38 -25.42 5.49
C LEU A 107 -8.49 -26.65 5.28
N ILE A 108 -7.47 -26.57 4.41
CA ILE A 108 -6.46 -27.64 4.30
C ILE A 108 -5.77 -27.86 5.65
N GLY A 109 -5.41 -26.79 6.34
CA GLY A 109 -4.87 -26.88 7.70
C GLY A 109 -5.82 -27.62 8.67
N ASN A 110 -7.13 -27.45 8.53
CA ASN A 110 -8.12 -28.15 9.36
C ASN A 110 -8.21 -29.65 9.05
N LEU A 111 -8.03 -30.05 7.79
CA LEU A 111 -8.09 -31.45 7.37
C LEU A 111 -6.90 -32.27 7.89
N TYR A 112 -5.70 -31.67 7.94
CA TYR A 112 -4.46 -32.41 8.18
C TYR A 112 -3.79 -32.11 9.53
N GLN A 113 -4.12 -31.00 10.18
CA GLN A 113 -3.56 -30.68 11.50
C GLN A 113 -4.54 -31.13 12.59
N GLY A 114 -4.22 -32.24 13.25
CA GLY A 114 -4.89 -32.62 14.49
C GLY A 114 -4.82 -31.45 15.50
N ARG A 115 -5.86 -31.30 16.34
CA ARG A 115 -5.97 -30.18 17.31
C ARG A 115 -4.97 -30.25 18.49
N SER A 116 -3.80 -30.85 18.28
CA SER A 116 -2.72 -30.83 19.27
C SER A 116 -2.13 -29.42 19.33
N LEU A 117 -2.26 -28.79 20.49
CA LEU A 117 -1.71 -27.45 20.74
C LEU A 117 -0.20 -27.40 20.48
N GLN A 118 0.53 -28.48 20.80
CA GLN A 118 1.97 -28.57 20.56
C GLN A 118 2.32 -28.52 19.07
N LEU A 119 1.57 -29.25 18.24
CA LEU A 119 1.78 -29.25 16.79
C LEU A 119 1.43 -27.88 16.20
N ILE A 120 0.35 -27.26 16.67
CA ILE A 120 -0.05 -25.92 16.23
C ILE A 120 1.04 -24.91 16.58
N LEU A 121 1.52 -24.91 17.83
CA LEU A 121 2.61 -24.04 18.28
C LEU A 121 3.88 -24.26 17.45
N ALA A 122 4.31 -25.51 17.27
CA ALA A 122 5.52 -25.84 16.53
C ALA A 122 5.46 -25.34 15.08
N VAL A 123 4.35 -25.59 14.37
CA VAL A 123 4.17 -25.15 12.98
C VAL A 123 4.09 -23.62 12.89
N THR A 124 3.37 -22.97 13.81
CA THR A 124 3.23 -21.50 13.84
C THR A 124 4.56 -20.81 14.08
N LEU A 125 5.31 -21.26 15.09
CA LEU A 125 6.62 -20.71 15.44
C LEU A 125 7.66 -20.99 14.34
N SER A 126 7.60 -22.16 13.71
CA SER A 126 8.47 -22.47 12.57
C SER A 126 8.19 -21.56 11.37
N ALA A 127 6.92 -21.33 11.04
CA ALA A 127 6.54 -20.42 9.96
C ALA A 127 6.93 -18.95 10.27
N ALA A 128 6.74 -18.50 11.52
CA ALA A 128 7.16 -17.17 11.95
C ALA A 128 8.69 -17.02 11.91
N LEU A 129 9.44 -18.04 12.34
CA LEU A 129 10.89 -18.07 12.26
C LEU A 129 11.36 -18.01 10.79
N LEU A 130 10.75 -18.79 9.89
CA LEU A 130 11.07 -18.76 8.47
C LEU A 130 10.79 -17.37 7.86
N LEU A 131 9.66 -16.72 8.22
CA LEU A 131 9.41 -15.35 7.79
C LEU A 131 10.46 -14.37 8.31
N GLY A 132 10.87 -14.47 9.58
CA GLY A 132 11.93 -13.63 10.14
C GLY A 132 13.29 -13.86 9.46
N LEU A 133 13.65 -15.12 9.17
CA LEU A 133 14.86 -15.45 8.41
C LEU A 133 14.83 -14.91 6.97
N LEU A 134 13.64 -14.90 6.36
CA LEU A 134 13.41 -14.29 5.05
C LEU A 134 13.30 -12.76 5.11
N LYS A 135 13.30 -12.14 6.30
CA LYS A 135 13.00 -10.72 6.48
C LYS A 135 11.67 -10.33 5.83
N ALA A 136 10.65 -11.15 6.03
CA ALA A 136 9.30 -10.96 5.51
C ALA A 136 8.24 -11.04 6.62
N LEU A 137 8.60 -10.91 7.90
CA LEU A 137 7.68 -11.01 9.02
C LEU A 137 6.64 -9.91 9.00
N ARG A 138 6.96 -8.68 8.57
CA ARG A 138 6.00 -7.57 8.50
C ARG A 138 4.76 -7.85 7.64
N ASN A 139 4.82 -8.84 6.74
CA ASN A 139 3.71 -9.23 5.87
C ASN A 139 2.55 -9.91 6.63
N ILE A 140 2.73 -10.22 7.91
CA ILE A 140 1.62 -10.62 8.79
C ILE A 140 0.79 -9.44 9.30
N SER A 141 1.20 -8.20 9.01
CA SER A 141 0.50 -7.00 9.50
C SER A 141 -0.81 -6.76 8.74
N ALA A 142 -1.83 -6.27 9.46
CA ALA A 142 -3.15 -5.95 8.90
C ALA A 142 -3.78 -4.77 9.68
N PRO A 143 -4.92 -4.22 9.22
CA PRO A 143 -5.71 -3.26 10.00
C PRO A 143 -6.03 -3.82 11.41
N PRO A 144 -5.95 -3.04 12.49
CA PRO A 144 -5.86 -1.57 12.54
C PRO A 144 -4.43 -1.01 12.49
N CYS A 145 -3.40 -1.86 12.47
CA CYS A 145 -2.00 -1.42 12.51
C CYS A 145 -1.43 -1.08 11.12
N VAL A 146 -2.14 -1.45 10.05
CA VAL A 146 -1.83 -1.09 8.66
C VAL A 146 -3.11 -0.64 7.98
N VAL A 147 -3.11 0.54 7.39
CA VAL A 147 -4.20 1.06 6.54
C VAL A 147 -3.59 1.51 5.23
N THR A 148 -4.06 0.93 4.14
CA THR A 148 -3.65 1.34 2.80
C THR A 148 -4.61 2.39 2.29
N VAL A 149 -4.10 3.59 2.10
CA VAL A 149 -4.83 4.68 1.44
C VAL A 149 -4.63 4.56 -0.05
N ASP A 150 -5.72 4.50 -0.79
CA ASP A 150 -5.71 4.39 -2.23
C ASP A 150 -5.09 5.67 -2.84
N THR A 151 -4.09 5.45 -3.70
CA THR A 151 -3.46 6.51 -4.48
C THR A 151 -3.36 6.05 -5.93
N ALA A 152 -3.59 6.95 -6.88
CA ALA A 152 -3.56 6.57 -8.29
C ALA A 152 -2.18 6.09 -8.75
N ALA A 153 -1.10 6.51 -8.08
CA ALA A 153 0.27 6.20 -8.48
C ALA A 153 0.67 4.74 -8.18
N ASP A 154 0.11 4.18 -7.11
CA ASP A 154 0.48 2.87 -6.59
C ASP A 154 -0.72 1.93 -6.42
N TYR A 155 -1.92 2.28 -6.93
CA TYR A 155 -3.15 1.51 -6.71
C TYR A 155 -3.00 0.02 -7.10
N PHE A 156 -2.38 -0.23 -8.25
CA PHE A 156 -2.24 -1.57 -8.83
C PHE A 156 -0.93 -2.27 -8.46
N ASP A 157 -0.08 -1.63 -7.65
CA ASP A 157 1.23 -2.18 -7.32
C ASP A 157 1.07 -3.39 -6.37
N VAL A 158 1.73 -4.49 -6.71
CA VAL A 158 1.82 -5.71 -5.89
C VAL A 158 3.31 -6.01 -5.70
N PRO A 159 3.97 -5.34 -4.73
CA PRO A 159 5.40 -5.50 -4.50
C PRO A 159 5.81 -6.98 -4.40
N THR A 160 6.90 -7.34 -5.07
CA THR A 160 7.46 -8.68 -5.00
C THR A 160 8.72 -8.69 -4.15
N TYR A 161 9.07 -9.84 -3.59
CA TYR A 161 10.16 -9.99 -2.64
C TYR A 161 11.52 -9.55 -3.21
N PHE A 162 11.85 -10.00 -4.42
CA PHE A 162 13.13 -9.67 -5.08
C PHE A 162 13.07 -8.38 -5.92
N LYS A 163 11.89 -7.77 -6.06
CA LYS A 163 11.64 -6.52 -6.79
C LYS A 163 12.09 -6.55 -8.26
N TYR A 164 12.02 -7.72 -8.90
CA TYR A 164 12.25 -7.79 -10.34
C TYR A 164 11.12 -7.08 -11.08
N SER A 165 11.46 -6.33 -12.14
CA SER A 165 10.47 -5.68 -13.01
C SER A 165 10.16 -6.54 -14.23
N SER A 166 8.93 -6.46 -14.76
CA SER A 166 8.53 -7.13 -16.00
C SER A 166 9.39 -6.77 -17.22
N HIS A 167 10.08 -5.62 -17.20
CA HIS A 167 10.98 -5.16 -18.25
C HIS A 167 12.37 -5.79 -18.22
N GLN A 168 12.76 -6.40 -17.09
CA GLN A 168 14.02 -7.10 -16.94
C GLN A 168 13.91 -8.54 -17.49
N LYS A 169 14.72 -9.48 -16.99
CA LYS A 169 14.64 -10.89 -17.36
C LYS A 169 13.27 -11.46 -16.95
N LYS A 170 12.32 -11.55 -17.90
CA LYS A 170 10.92 -11.95 -17.67
C LYS A 170 10.76 -13.21 -16.81
N TRP A 171 11.63 -14.20 -16.96
CA TRP A 171 11.57 -15.43 -16.17
C TRP A 171 11.92 -15.20 -14.68
N LEU A 172 12.83 -14.28 -14.36
CA LEU A 172 13.13 -13.89 -12.97
C LEU A 172 11.94 -13.20 -12.33
N TYR A 173 11.24 -12.35 -13.08
CA TYR A 173 10.00 -11.74 -12.61
C TYR A 173 8.93 -12.77 -12.30
N VAL A 174 8.73 -13.77 -13.17
CA VAL A 174 7.78 -14.87 -12.93
C VAL A 174 8.15 -15.66 -11.66
N ILE A 175 9.44 -15.97 -11.47
CA ILE A 175 9.92 -16.67 -10.26
C ILE A 175 9.74 -15.80 -9.00
N ASP A 176 9.97 -14.50 -9.10
CA ASP A 176 9.77 -13.57 -7.99
C ASP A 176 8.29 -13.50 -7.58
N CYS A 177 7.38 -13.43 -8.56
CA CYS A 177 5.94 -13.54 -8.31
C CYS A 177 5.57 -14.89 -7.67
N LEU A 178 6.13 -16.00 -8.16
CA LEU A 178 5.91 -17.33 -7.58
C LEU A 178 6.38 -17.38 -6.12
N PHE A 179 7.60 -16.91 -5.84
CA PHE A 179 8.15 -16.90 -4.50
C PHE A 179 7.32 -16.04 -3.55
N SER A 180 6.96 -14.83 -4.00
CA SER A 180 6.17 -13.88 -3.23
C SER A 180 4.79 -14.42 -2.87
N VAL A 181 4.07 -14.97 -3.86
CA VAL A 181 2.70 -15.45 -3.68
C VAL A 181 2.65 -16.79 -2.95
N PHE A 182 3.42 -17.78 -3.39
CA PHE A 182 3.29 -19.16 -2.90
C PHE A 182 4.13 -19.46 -1.67
N ILE A 183 5.31 -18.85 -1.52
CA ILE A 183 6.18 -19.11 -0.36
C ILE A 183 5.83 -18.14 0.76
N VAL A 184 6.03 -16.84 0.55
CA VAL A 184 5.78 -15.83 1.60
C VAL A 184 4.29 -15.78 1.95
N GLY A 185 3.41 -15.74 0.94
CA GLY A 185 1.96 -15.75 1.16
C GLY A 185 1.46 -16.94 1.98
N SER A 186 1.92 -18.17 1.69
CA SER A 186 1.52 -19.35 2.48
C SER A 186 2.02 -19.30 3.92
N LEU A 187 3.26 -18.85 4.15
CA LEU A 187 3.82 -18.72 5.50
C LEU A 187 3.01 -17.73 6.35
N VAL A 188 2.59 -16.60 5.76
CA VAL A 188 1.73 -15.61 6.42
C VAL A 188 0.41 -16.24 6.87
N VAL A 189 -0.26 -17.01 5.99
CA VAL A 189 -1.51 -17.69 6.34
C VAL A 189 -1.30 -18.69 7.49
N VAL A 190 -0.20 -19.44 7.48
CA VAL A 190 0.12 -20.40 8.54
C VAL A 190 0.31 -19.70 9.89
N VAL A 191 1.03 -18.57 9.93
CA VAL A 191 1.22 -17.80 11.17
C VAL A 191 -0.11 -17.26 11.70
N TRP A 192 -0.92 -16.65 10.82
CA TRP A 192 -2.24 -16.14 11.18
C TRP A 192 -3.18 -17.21 11.70
N ARG A 193 -3.29 -18.33 10.97
CA ARG A 193 -4.10 -19.47 11.39
C ARG A 193 -3.65 -20.01 12.73
N GLY A 194 -2.34 -20.20 12.87
CA GLY A 194 -1.72 -20.68 14.09
C GLY A 194 -2.11 -19.86 15.31
N ALA A 195 -1.88 -18.55 15.24
CA ALA A 195 -2.25 -17.61 16.29
C ALA A 195 -3.77 -17.64 16.58
N TRP A 196 -4.60 -17.66 15.54
CA TRP A 196 -6.05 -17.70 15.71
C TRP A 196 -6.53 -18.96 16.43
N VAL A 197 -6.07 -20.14 16.02
CA VAL A 197 -6.47 -21.41 16.63
C VAL A 197 -5.93 -21.54 18.06
N ILE A 198 -4.73 -21.02 18.35
CA ILE A 198 -4.21 -20.95 19.72
C ILE A 198 -5.15 -20.11 20.60
N LEU A 199 -5.63 -18.97 20.11
CA LEU A 199 -6.58 -18.12 20.85
C LEU A 199 -7.93 -18.82 21.04
N ASP A 200 -8.42 -19.57 20.05
CA ASP A 200 -9.65 -20.38 20.19
C ASP A 200 -9.53 -21.46 21.27
N ILE A 201 -8.34 -22.01 21.48
CA ILE A 201 -8.09 -23.04 22.51
C ILE A 201 -7.98 -22.40 23.91
N ILE A 202 -7.36 -21.22 24.02
CA ILE A 202 -6.98 -20.61 25.30
C ILE A 202 -8.07 -19.69 25.85
N ILE A 203 -8.67 -18.83 25.02
CA ILE A 203 -9.55 -17.75 25.49
C ILE A 203 -10.99 -18.26 25.57
N PHE A 204 -11.44 -18.57 26.79
CA PHE A 204 -12.82 -18.95 27.11
C PHE A 204 -13.48 -19.90 26.08
N PRO A 205 -12.90 -21.09 25.82
CA PRO A 205 -13.35 -21.97 24.73
C PRO A 205 -14.80 -22.48 24.86
N LYS A 206 -15.41 -22.34 26.05
CA LYS A 206 -16.78 -22.77 26.35
C LYS A 206 -17.80 -21.63 26.26
N ASP A 207 -17.35 -20.39 26.16
CA ASP A 207 -18.21 -19.20 26.12
C ASP A 207 -17.77 -18.30 24.95
N PRO A 208 -18.38 -18.47 23.77
CA PRO A 208 -18.02 -17.71 22.57
C PRO A 208 -18.17 -16.20 22.75
N SER A 209 -19.18 -15.75 23.49
CA SER A 209 -19.42 -14.33 23.74
C SER A 209 -18.33 -13.72 24.62
N LEU A 210 -18.01 -14.37 25.73
CA LEU A 210 -16.93 -13.93 26.61
C LEU A 210 -15.57 -14.03 25.91
N SER A 211 -15.38 -15.06 25.07
CA SER A 211 -14.17 -15.21 24.25
C SER A 211 -13.99 -14.04 23.28
N ALA A 212 -15.05 -13.68 22.55
CA ALA A 212 -15.04 -12.58 21.61
C ALA A 212 -14.78 -11.24 22.31
N LEU A 213 -15.49 -10.94 23.39
CA LEU A 213 -15.33 -9.68 24.14
C LEU A 213 -13.95 -9.57 24.82
N THR A 214 -13.45 -10.66 25.41
CA THR A 214 -12.11 -10.69 26.00
C THR A 214 -11.03 -10.46 24.94
N SER A 215 -11.15 -11.15 23.80
CA SER A 215 -10.23 -10.99 22.68
C SER A 215 -10.28 -9.56 22.10
N LEU A 216 -11.47 -8.93 22.06
CA LEU A 216 -11.63 -7.53 21.65
C LEU A 216 -10.87 -6.59 22.58
N ALA A 217 -11.08 -6.73 23.90
CA ALA A 217 -10.44 -5.89 24.91
C ALA A 217 -8.91 -6.05 24.90
N LEU A 218 -8.41 -7.28 24.87
CA LEU A 218 -6.97 -7.56 24.77
C LEU A 218 -6.38 -7.04 23.46
N GLY A 219 -7.07 -7.28 22.34
CA GLY A 219 -6.64 -6.85 21.01
C GLY A 219 -6.45 -5.34 20.93
N TYR A 220 -7.49 -4.57 21.26
CA TYR A 220 -7.38 -3.11 21.24
C TYR A 220 -6.45 -2.55 22.32
N GLY A 221 -6.34 -3.19 23.49
CA GLY A 221 -5.34 -2.83 24.49
C GLY A 221 -3.91 -2.93 23.95
N ILE A 222 -3.59 -4.03 23.26
CA ILE A 222 -2.28 -4.24 22.61
C ILE A 222 -2.07 -3.25 21.46
N VAL A 223 -3.10 -2.98 20.64
CA VAL A 223 -3.01 -2.01 19.53
C VAL A 223 -2.70 -0.61 20.06
N VAL A 224 -3.42 -0.14 21.09
CA VAL A 224 -3.17 1.16 21.72
C VAL A 224 -1.74 1.22 22.28
N LEU A 225 -1.31 0.18 22.99
CA LEU A 225 0.05 0.10 23.52
C LEU A 225 1.09 0.13 22.40
N THR A 226 0.84 -0.57 21.29
CA THR A 226 1.72 -0.59 20.12
C THR A 226 1.88 0.81 19.52
N PHE A 227 0.79 1.57 19.36
CA PHE A 227 0.87 2.97 18.92
C PHE A 227 1.67 3.84 19.90
N SER A 228 1.48 3.66 21.21
CA SER A 228 2.25 4.38 22.23
C SER A 228 3.74 4.03 22.24
N LEU A 229 4.10 2.77 21.94
CA LEU A 229 5.50 2.31 21.87
C LEU A 229 6.21 2.73 20.58
N GLN A 230 5.47 3.04 19.52
CA GLN A 230 6.04 3.35 18.20
C GLN A 230 7.16 4.41 18.25
N PRO A 231 7.04 5.56 18.94
CA PRO A 231 8.13 6.56 18.99
C PRO A 231 9.42 6.02 19.61
N ILE A 232 9.31 5.19 20.65
CA ILE A 232 10.45 4.55 21.32
C ILE A 232 11.11 3.56 20.37
N MET A 233 10.31 2.77 19.66
CA MET A 233 10.81 1.79 18.70
C MET A 233 11.48 2.47 17.50
N ARG A 234 10.94 3.59 17.01
CA ARG A 234 11.58 4.40 15.96
C ARG A 234 12.94 4.92 16.42
N TRP A 235 13.00 5.48 17.63
CA TRP A 235 14.25 5.97 18.22
C TRP A 235 15.30 4.87 18.38
N THR A 236 14.85 3.65 18.73
CA THR A 236 15.70 2.47 18.92
C THR A 236 16.21 1.95 17.57
N CYS A 237 15.33 1.73 16.59
CA CYS A 237 15.70 1.24 15.26
C CYS A 237 16.56 2.23 14.49
N ALA A 238 16.47 3.53 14.79
CA ALA A 238 17.36 4.55 14.23
C ALA A 238 18.82 4.44 14.73
N ARG A 239 19.08 3.71 15.81
CA ARG A 239 20.42 3.52 16.42
C ARG A 239 20.97 2.12 16.24
N LEU A 240 20.14 1.17 15.82
CA LEU A 240 20.54 -0.20 15.56
C LEU A 240 20.90 -0.38 14.09
N GLU A 241 21.83 -1.29 13.83
CA GLU A 241 22.25 -1.66 12.47
C GLU A 241 22.20 -3.18 12.29
N GLY A 242 22.28 -3.61 11.03
CA GLY A 242 22.38 -5.03 10.67
C GLY A 242 21.21 -5.89 11.20
N CYS A 243 21.54 -7.08 11.71
CA CYS A 243 20.56 -8.07 12.17
C CYS A 243 19.79 -7.63 13.43
N TRP A 244 20.41 -6.85 14.32
CA TRP A 244 19.76 -6.37 15.54
C TRP A 244 18.61 -5.42 15.23
N ARG A 245 18.77 -4.55 14.21
CA ARG A 245 17.69 -3.69 13.74
C ARG A 245 16.50 -4.49 13.23
N VAL A 246 16.77 -5.52 12.42
CA VAL A 246 15.74 -6.42 11.89
C VAL A 246 15.01 -7.12 13.02
N LEU A 247 15.75 -7.76 13.94
CA LEU A 247 15.15 -8.50 15.06
C LEU A 247 14.26 -7.61 15.93
N VAL A 248 14.72 -6.40 16.27
CA VAL A 248 13.93 -5.46 17.10
C VAL A 248 12.69 -4.96 16.37
N ALA A 249 12.79 -4.68 15.06
CA ALA A 249 11.63 -4.32 14.24
C ALA A 249 10.63 -5.47 14.15
N ASP A 250 11.11 -6.69 13.90
CA ASP A 250 10.31 -7.91 13.81
C ASP A 250 9.58 -8.23 15.11
N LEU A 251 10.25 -8.11 16.26
CA LEU A 251 9.62 -8.32 17.58
C LEU A 251 8.50 -7.31 17.82
N PHE A 252 8.70 -6.05 17.45
CA PHE A 252 7.68 -5.01 17.58
C PHE A 252 6.49 -5.25 16.64
N LEU A 253 6.74 -5.62 15.38
CA LEU A 253 5.68 -5.93 14.42
C LEU A 253 4.94 -7.21 14.79
N PHE A 254 5.62 -8.22 15.34
CA PHE A 254 4.99 -9.42 15.88
C PHE A 254 4.11 -9.09 17.09
N PHE A 255 4.56 -8.22 18.00
CA PHE A 255 3.73 -7.73 19.10
C PHE A 255 2.46 -7.01 18.59
N SER A 256 2.61 -6.14 17.58
CA SER A 256 1.49 -5.50 16.89
C SER A 256 0.52 -6.52 16.28
N PHE A 257 1.05 -7.59 15.71
CA PHE A 257 0.27 -8.67 15.12
C PHE A 257 -0.57 -9.43 16.17
N ILE A 258 -0.06 -9.67 17.38
CA ILE A 258 -0.86 -10.30 18.46
C ILE A 258 -2.10 -9.47 18.79
N GLY A 259 -1.99 -8.14 18.82
CA GLY A 259 -3.15 -7.25 18.97
C GLY A 259 -4.10 -7.35 17.79
N THR A 260 -3.54 -7.32 16.58
CA THR A 260 -4.29 -7.37 15.32
C THR A 260 -5.12 -8.65 15.17
N VAL A 261 -4.53 -9.83 15.39
CA VAL A 261 -5.23 -11.12 15.27
C VAL A 261 -6.37 -11.23 16.29
N ASN A 262 -6.21 -10.67 17.50
CA ASN A 262 -7.27 -10.60 18.50
C ASN A 262 -8.43 -9.69 18.06
N VAL A 263 -8.13 -8.52 17.50
CA VAL A 263 -9.14 -7.61 16.93
C VAL A 263 -9.90 -8.29 15.78
N TRP A 264 -9.20 -8.93 14.85
CA TRP A 264 -9.82 -9.63 13.74
C TRP A 264 -10.73 -10.76 14.22
N ARG A 265 -10.20 -11.63 15.08
CA ARG A 265 -10.95 -12.76 15.65
C ARG A 265 -12.20 -12.30 16.39
N SER A 266 -12.08 -11.30 17.24
CA SER A 266 -13.20 -10.80 18.03
C SER A 266 -14.28 -10.15 17.17
N ILE A 267 -13.93 -9.25 16.24
CA ILE A 267 -14.93 -8.62 15.35
C ILE A 267 -15.64 -9.69 14.51
N TRP A 268 -14.91 -10.64 13.97
CA TRP A 268 -15.49 -11.75 13.21
C TRP A 268 -16.51 -12.53 14.04
N GLN A 269 -16.15 -12.92 15.27
CA GLN A 269 -17.04 -13.65 16.17
C GLN A 269 -18.25 -12.81 16.63
N LEU A 270 -18.06 -11.52 16.91
CA LEU A 270 -19.16 -10.64 17.29
C LEU A 270 -20.16 -10.48 16.14
N LEU A 271 -19.69 -10.41 14.88
CA LEU A 271 -20.57 -10.42 13.72
C LEU A 271 -21.34 -11.75 13.62
N ASP A 272 -20.66 -12.89 13.79
CA ASP A 272 -21.30 -14.21 13.76
C ASP A 272 -22.34 -14.42 14.88
N LEU A 273 -22.09 -13.85 16.07
CA LEU A 273 -22.95 -14.01 17.25
C LEU A 273 -24.13 -13.03 17.28
N TYR A 274 -23.91 -11.77 16.87
CA TYR A 274 -24.86 -10.69 17.13
C TYR A 274 -25.40 -9.99 15.87
N PHE A 275 -24.74 -10.09 14.71
CA PHE A 275 -25.18 -9.40 13.50
C PHE A 275 -26.04 -10.30 12.62
N LEU A 276 -27.36 -10.13 12.74
CA LEU A 276 -28.36 -10.92 12.01
C LEU A 276 -28.16 -12.45 12.15
N PRO A 277 -28.08 -13.00 13.38
CA PRO A 277 -27.71 -14.40 13.61
C PRO A 277 -28.69 -15.40 12.95
N GLU A 278 -29.97 -15.04 12.88
CA GLU A 278 -31.04 -15.85 12.26
C GLU A 278 -31.05 -15.76 10.72
N HIS A 279 -30.39 -14.76 10.15
CA HIS A 279 -30.36 -14.50 8.70
C HIS A 279 -28.92 -14.45 8.20
N ARG A 280 -28.16 -15.53 8.42
CA ARG A 280 -26.71 -15.61 8.13
C ARG A 280 -26.36 -15.19 6.70
N ILE A 281 -26.99 -15.75 5.68
CA ILE A 281 -26.68 -15.38 4.28
C ILE A 281 -26.85 -13.87 4.03
N ALA A 282 -27.86 -13.23 4.63
CA ALA A 282 -28.05 -11.79 4.53
C ALA A 282 -26.96 -11.02 5.30
N SER A 283 -26.63 -11.47 6.51
CA SER A 283 -25.51 -10.96 7.31
C SER A 283 -24.22 -10.92 6.47
N ASP A 284 -23.89 -12.05 5.84
CA ASP A 284 -22.71 -12.23 5.03
C ASP A 284 -22.67 -11.33 3.79
N TRP A 285 -23.78 -11.21 3.05
CA TRP A 285 -23.87 -10.31 1.90
C TRP A 285 -23.75 -8.85 2.30
N ILE A 286 -24.38 -8.46 3.41
CA ILE A 286 -24.33 -7.07 3.91
C ILE A 286 -22.90 -6.74 4.33
N THR A 287 -22.21 -7.61 5.08
CA THR A 287 -20.83 -7.34 5.47
C THR A 287 -19.85 -7.44 4.30
N HIS A 288 -20.07 -8.34 3.33
CA HIS A 288 -19.27 -8.40 2.10
C HIS A 288 -19.42 -7.10 1.29
N ALA A 289 -20.61 -6.79 0.80
CA ALA A 289 -20.83 -5.68 -0.14
C ALA A 289 -20.77 -4.32 0.58
N GLY A 290 -21.38 -4.21 1.75
CA GLY A 290 -21.47 -2.96 2.50
C GLY A 290 -20.10 -2.48 2.99
N CYS A 291 -19.30 -3.37 3.58
CA CYS A 291 -17.98 -2.98 4.07
C CYS A 291 -17.02 -2.67 2.92
N LEU A 292 -17.06 -3.43 1.81
CA LEU A 292 -16.26 -3.10 0.62
C LEU A 292 -16.64 -1.71 0.07
N PHE A 293 -17.94 -1.44 -0.05
CA PHE A 293 -18.42 -0.14 -0.53
C PHE A 293 -17.93 1.02 0.36
N VAL A 294 -18.04 0.87 1.69
CA VAL A 294 -17.52 1.87 2.65
C VAL A 294 -16.03 2.11 2.44
N LEU A 295 -15.23 1.05 2.32
CA LEU A 295 -13.78 1.18 2.11
C LEU A 295 -13.44 1.84 0.78
N LEU A 296 -14.14 1.49 -0.30
CA LEU A 296 -13.93 2.09 -1.63
C LEU A 296 -14.27 3.59 -1.65
N VAL A 297 -15.39 3.98 -1.03
CA VAL A 297 -15.79 5.41 -0.93
C VAL A 297 -14.79 6.21 -0.10
N LEU A 298 -14.22 5.59 0.92
CA LEU A 298 -13.19 6.20 1.77
C LEU A 298 -11.78 6.13 1.17
N ASN A 299 -11.59 5.63 -0.06
CA ASN A 299 -10.27 5.42 -0.66
C ASN A 299 -9.34 4.57 0.24
N CYS A 300 -9.89 3.53 0.85
CA CYS A 300 -9.18 2.54 1.65
C CYS A 300 -9.41 1.13 1.11
N GLY A 301 -9.85 0.99 -0.15
CA GLY A 301 -10.20 -0.28 -0.77
C GLY A 301 -9.06 -1.27 -0.74
N ASN A 302 -7.83 -0.81 -1.04
CA ASN A 302 -6.66 -1.68 -1.02
C ASN A 302 -6.31 -2.23 0.38
N SER A 303 -6.93 -1.75 1.46
CA SER A 303 -6.77 -2.31 2.81
C SER A 303 -7.38 -3.71 2.97
N VAL A 304 -8.25 -4.15 2.05
CA VAL A 304 -8.76 -5.54 2.05
C VAL A 304 -7.82 -6.53 1.37
N LEU A 305 -6.80 -6.04 0.66
CA LEU A 305 -5.94 -6.85 -0.19
C LEU A 305 -4.69 -7.33 0.55
N VAL A 306 -4.19 -8.49 0.16
CA VAL A 306 -2.85 -8.97 0.53
C VAL A 306 -1.87 -8.36 -0.48
N ARG A 307 -1.28 -7.21 -0.13
CA ARG A 307 -0.50 -6.37 -1.07
C ARG A 307 0.94 -6.82 -1.31
N GLY A 308 1.12 -8.03 -1.79
CA GLY A 308 2.45 -8.53 -2.15
C GLY A 308 3.36 -8.67 -0.93
N VAL A 309 4.66 -8.43 -1.11
CA VAL A 309 5.70 -8.69 -0.11
C VAL A 309 6.56 -7.44 0.13
N TYR A 310 6.65 -7.07 1.41
CA TYR A 310 7.51 -6.02 1.92
C TYR A 310 8.65 -6.64 2.73
N VAL A 311 9.88 -6.18 2.49
CA VAL A 311 11.07 -6.67 3.19
C VAL A 311 11.29 -5.90 4.49
N ASP A 312 11.63 -6.61 5.56
CA ASP A 312 11.81 -6.04 6.89
C ASP A 312 13.07 -5.17 6.97
N ALA A 313 12.92 -4.05 7.66
CA ALA A 313 13.98 -3.05 7.90
C ALA A 313 14.68 -2.57 6.63
N GLU A 314 13.93 -2.49 5.52
CA GLU A 314 14.42 -1.91 4.26
C GLU A 314 14.43 -0.38 4.32
N GLU A 315 13.46 0.24 5.00
CA GLU A 315 13.42 1.68 5.17
C GLU A 315 14.60 2.18 6.01
N ASN A 316 14.97 3.44 5.78
CA ASN A 316 16.09 4.06 6.47
C ASN A 316 15.77 4.32 7.95
N ALA A 317 16.78 4.09 8.80
CA ALA A 317 16.75 4.38 10.24
C ALA A 317 15.50 3.80 10.93
N GLY A 318 14.76 4.65 11.67
CA GLY A 318 13.60 4.26 12.45
C GLY A 318 12.31 4.10 11.65
N ASP A 319 12.30 4.33 10.34
CA ASP A 319 11.04 4.35 9.57
C ASP A 319 10.46 2.95 9.32
N CYS A 320 11.27 1.91 9.49
CA CYS A 320 10.87 0.51 9.32
C CYS A 320 9.81 -0.01 10.32
N VAL A 321 9.61 0.71 11.43
CA VAL A 321 8.61 0.39 12.46
C VAL A 321 7.46 1.39 12.50
N ILE A 322 7.36 2.29 11.52
CA ILE A 322 6.19 3.17 11.39
C ILE A 322 5.01 2.32 10.95
N LEU A 323 3.96 2.30 11.77
CA LEU A 323 2.69 1.71 11.39
C LEU A 323 2.00 2.62 10.36
N PRO A 324 1.75 2.15 9.13
CA PRO A 324 1.18 2.96 8.07
C PRO A 324 -0.32 3.14 8.28
N VAL A 325 -0.71 4.08 9.14
CA VAL A 325 -2.13 4.42 9.41
C VAL A 325 -2.50 5.85 9.01
N GLN A 326 -1.72 6.45 8.10
CA GLN A 326 -1.64 7.91 7.91
C GLN A 326 -2.79 8.53 7.06
N TYR A 327 -4.04 8.10 7.24
CA TYR A 327 -5.16 8.49 6.38
C TYR A 327 -5.40 10.01 6.29
N LEU A 328 -5.74 10.65 7.41
CA LEU A 328 -6.04 12.07 7.52
C LEU A 328 -4.80 12.91 7.21
N ARG A 329 -3.62 12.47 7.65
CA ARG A 329 -2.36 13.16 7.33
C ARG A 329 -2.13 13.22 5.82
N LEU A 330 -2.32 12.12 5.10
CA LEU A 330 -2.20 12.07 3.65
C LEU A 330 -3.30 12.91 2.98
N TYR A 331 -4.53 12.86 3.48
CA TYR A 331 -5.64 13.67 2.98
C TYR A 331 -5.34 15.17 3.08
N PHE A 332 -4.99 15.68 4.27
CA PHE A 332 -4.68 17.08 4.47
C PHE A 332 -3.43 17.53 3.70
N LYS A 333 -2.41 16.66 3.57
CA LYS A 333 -1.23 16.93 2.75
C LYS A 333 -1.61 17.11 1.28
N ARG A 334 -2.50 16.27 0.74
CA ARG A 334 -3.01 16.39 -0.64
C ARG A 334 -3.79 17.68 -0.85
N GLU A 335 -4.70 18.03 0.06
CA GLU A 335 -5.48 19.27 -0.04
C GLU A 335 -4.61 20.52 0.05
N LYS A 336 -3.61 20.53 0.95
CA LYS A 336 -2.62 21.61 1.01
C LYS A 336 -1.86 21.75 -0.31
N ASN A 337 -1.38 20.65 -0.87
CA ASN A 337 -0.65 20.66 -2.14
C ASN A 337 -1.53 21.14 -3.31
N LYS A 338 -2.81 20.74 -3.35
CA LYS A 338 -3.78 21.19 -4.35
C LYS A 338 -4.04 22.69 -4.26
N SER A 339 -4.19 23.21 -3.04
CA SER A 339 -4.33 24.65 -2.79
C SER A 339 -3.09 25.43 -3.24
N SER A 340 -1.89 24.95 -2.88
CA SER A 340 -0.62 25.56 -3.33
C SER A 340 -0.47 25.55 -4.86
N ARG A 341 -0.82 24.45 -5.54
CA ARG A 341 -0.79 24.37 -7.01
C ARG A 341 -1.77 25.34 -7.66
N ARG A 342 -2.97 25.50 -7.10
CA ARG A 342 -3.96 26.48 -7.60
C ARG A 342 -3.45 27.91 -7.45
N LYS A 343 -2.80 28.24 -6.33
CA LYS A 343 -2.16 29.56 -6.13
C LYS A 343 -1.05 29.81 -7.14
N ALA A 344 -0.12 28.86 -7.29
CA ALA A 344 0.96 28.97 -8.27
C ALA A 344 0.45 29.09 -9.71
N ALA A 345 -0.60 28.35 -10.08
CA ALA A 345 -1.22 28.47 -11.40
C ALA A 345 -1.90 29.84 -11.61
N ALA A 346 -2.57 30.37 -10.59
CA ALA A 346 -3.18 31.71 -10.64
C ALA A 346 -2.11 32.81 -10.74
N GLU A 347 -1.02 32.71 -9.97
CA GLU A 347 0.13 33.62 -10.04
C GLU A 347 0.80 33.58 -11.41
N ALA A 348 0.99 32.38 -11.99
CA ALA A 348 1.51 32.20 -13.34
C ALA A 348 0.60 32.84 -14.41
N LEU A 349 -0.72 32.74 -14.25
CA LEU A 349 -1.68 33.37 -15.16
C LEU A 349 -1.61 34.92 -15.11
N ILE A 350 -1.31 35.49 -13.94
CA ILE A 350 -1.17 36.94 -13.75
C ILE A 350 0.17 37.44 -14.27
N THR A 351 1.25 36.67 -14.10
CA THR A 351 2.61 37.06 -14.50
C THR A 351 2.91 36.82 -15.97
N MET A 352 2.30 35.82 -16.62
CA MET A 352 2.50 35.55 -18.06
C MET A 352 2.25 36.78 -18.96
N PRO A 353 1.12 37.51 -18.84
CA PRO A 353 0.89 38.71 -19.65
C PRO A 353 1.89 39.84 -19.38
N GLN A 354 2.41 39.95 -18.16
CA GLN A 354 3.41 40.96 -17.80
C GLN A 354 4.78 40.62 -18.39
N GLN A 355 5.18 39.35 -18.38
CA GLN A 355 6.41 38.86 -19.00
C GLN A 355 6.36 38.97 -20.53
N ILE A 356 5.20 38.69 -21.15
CA ILE A 356 5.02 38.87 -22.59
C ILE A 356 5.17 40.35 -22.97
N LYS A 357 4.53 41.27 -22.24
CA LYS A 357 4.68 42.72 -22.46
C LYS A 357 6.12 43.21 -22.27
N GLN A 358 6.83 42.70 -21.28
CA GLN A 358 8.24 43.06 -21.06
C GLN A 358 9.16 42.53 -22.17
N MET A 359 8.91 41.33 -22.70
CA MET A 359 9.63 40.80 -23.86
C MET A 359 9.33 41.60 -25.14
N GLU A 360 8.07 41.97 -25.36
CA GLU A 360 7.69 42.84 -26.49
C GLU A 360 8.38 44.20 -26.41
N GLN A 361 8.39 44.83 -25.22
CA GLN A 361 9.07 46.10 -25.00
C GLN A 361 10.60 45.99 -25.14
N GLY A 362 11.21 44.91 -24.64
CA GLY A 362 12.64 44.65 -24.79
C GLY A 362 13.04 44.48 -26.25
N ASN A 363 12.29 43.68 -27.01
CA ASN A 363 12.55 43.49 -28.45
C ASN A 363 12.33 44.78 -29.26
N LEU A 364 11.33 45.60 -28.91
CA LEU A 364 11.11 46.91 -29.53
C LEU A 364 12.30 47.84 -29.30
N GLN A 365 12.81 47.88 -28.06
CA GLN A 365 13.95 48.73 -27.69
C GLN A 365 15.25 48.24 -28.32
N GLU A 366 15.42 46.93 -28.49
CA GLU A 366 16.56 46.34 -29.21
C GLU A 366 16.50 46.66 -30.72
N CYS A 367 15.32 46.62 -31.34
CA CYS A 367 15.09 47.06 -32.72
C CYS A 367 15.35 48.58 -32.89
N GLU A 368 14.91 49.41 -31.95
CA GLU A 368 15.18 50.87 -31.98
C GLU A 368 16.69 51.14 -31.89
N ASN A 369 17.41 50.47 -30.98
CA ASN A 369 18.86 50.57 -30.88
C ASN A 369 19.61 50.06 -32.13
N PHE A 370 19.07 49.06 -32.83
CA PHE A 370 19.61 48.60 -34.11
C PHE A 370 19.42 49.65 -35.22
N LEU A 371 18.26 50.30 -35.27
CA LEU A 371 17.95 51.35 -36.25
C LEU A 371 18.76 52.63 -35.99
N GLU A 372 19.02 52.99 -34.73
CA GLU A 372 19.89 54.11 -34.35
C GLU A 372 21.35 53.83 -34.74
N ASN A 373 21.85 52.61 -34.52
CA ASN A 373 23.20 52.22 -34.94
C ASN A 373 23.35 52.13 -36.48
N GLU A 374 22.31 51.74 -37.22
CA GLU A 374 22.32 51.77 -38.70
C GLU A 374 22.32 53.20 -39.25
N GLN A 375 21.65 54.16 -38.58
CA GLN A 375 21.70 55.56 -38.97
C GLN A 375 23.07 56.21 -38.70
N GLU A 376 23.77 55.83 -37.63
CA GLU A 376 25.15 56.28 -37.39
C GLU A 376 26.18 55.66 -38.36
N THR A 377 25.89 54.51 -38.98
CA THR A 377 26.82 53.84 -39.92
C THR A 377 26.62 54.20 -41.40
N THR A 378 25.65 55.06 -41.76
CA THR A 378 25.47 55.53 -43.15
C THR A 378 26.37 56.69 -43.61
N THR A 379 27.50 56.92 -42.95
CA THR A 379 28.53 57.86 -43.44
C THR A 379 29.95 57.27 -43.43
N GLU A 380 30.15 56.06 -43.98
CA GLU A 380 31.41 55.73 -44.67
C GLU A 380 31.31 54.38 -45.43
N ASP A 381 31.77 54.42 -46.68
CA ASP A 381 32.24 53.32 -47.52
C ASP A 381 31.27 52.37 -48.27
N THR A 382 30.95 52.85 -49.48
CA THR A 382 30.90 52.10 -50.74
C THR A 382 32.14 51.23 -50.97
N LEU A 383 31.99 49.91 -51.19
CA LEU A 383 32.36 49.18 -52.44
C LEU A 383 32.56 47.64 -52.28
N LEU A 384 31.96 46.92 -53.25
CA LEU A 384 32.36 45.65 -53.89
C LEU A 384 31.86 44.27 -53.38
N ASN A 385 30.73 43.86 -54.00
CA ASN A 385 30.58 42.74 -54.95
C ASN A 385 30.58 41.25 -54.51
N LYS A 386 29.41 40.63 -54.77
CA LYS A 386 29.12 39.41 -55.57
C LYS A 386 29.04 38.00 -54.93
N SER A 387 27.83 37.45 -55.10
CA SER A 387 27.39 36.07 -55.47
C SER A 387 27.31 34.94 -54.43
N SER A 388 26.17 34.92 -53.74
CA SER A 388 25.10 33.89 -53.65
C SER A 388 25.37 32.37 -53.83
N GLY A 389 25.37 31.65 -52.68
CA GLY A 389 24.55 30.45 -52.35
C GLY A 389 24.95 29.04 -52.85
N PRO A 390 24.45 27.93 -52.25
CA PRO A 390 23.93 27.75 -50.87
C PRO A 390 24.47 26.48 -50.16
N VAL A 391 24.55 26.47 -48.81
CA VAL A 391 24.38 25.22 -48.03
C VAL A 391 23.67 25.53 -46.70
N VAL A 392 22.59 24.79 -46.50
CA VAL A 392 21.70 24.72 -45.34
C VAL A 392 22.41 24.08 -44.14
N VAL A 393 22.30 24.67 -42.95
CA VAL A 393 22.56 23.98 -41.67
C VAL A 393 21.40 24.19 -40.71
N ILE A 394 20.85 23.07 -40.26
CA ILE A 394 19.80 22.89 -39.26
C ILE A 394 20.41 23.12 -37.87
N ILE A 395 19.74 23.91 -37.00
CA ILE A 395 20.06 23.98 -35.57
C ILE A 395 18.89 23.41 -34.76
N THR A 396 19.16 22.31 -34.06
CA THR A 396 18.33 21.71 -33.02
C THR A 396 18.64 22.36 -31.67
N ASN A 397 17.60 22.80 -30.95
CA ASN A 397 17.72 23.25 -29.56
C ASN A 397 17.94 22.05 -28.64
N ASN A 398 19.08 22.05 -27.94
CA ASN A 398 19.44 21.07 -26.94
C ASN A 398 19.26 21.67 -25.54
N VAL A 399 18.64 20.87 -24.68
CA VAL A 399 18.30 21.13 -23.29
C VAL A 399 19.55 21.10 -22.42
N ASP A 400 19.64 22.07 -21.50
CA ASP A 400 20.68 22.20 -20.48
C ASP A 400 20.89 20.91 -19.65
N LYS A 401 22.13 20.43 -19.68
CA LYS A 401 22.75 19.56 -18.68
C LYS A 401 24.11 20.16 -18.35
N ASN A 402 24.29 20.68 -17.14
CA ASN A 402 25.59 20.65 -16.48
C ASN A 402 25.48 20.91 -14.97
N SER A 403 25.77 19.85 -14.19
CA SER A 403 26.76 19.93 -13.12
C SER A 403 27.40 18.55 -12.87
N LYS A 404 28.57 18.34 -13.47
CA LYS A 404 29.64 17.48 -12.92
C LYS A 404 30.44 18.41 -11.97
N GLY A 405 30.82 18.07 -10.75
CA GLY A 405 31.69 16.96 -10.35
C GLY A 405 32.90 17.59 -9.64
N ILE A 406 33.09 17.29 -8.35
CA ILE A 406 34.34 17.57 -7.63
C ILE A 406 34.74 16.26 -6.95
N GLN A 407 35.93 15.78 -7.30
CA GLN A 407 36.60 14.63 -6.72
C GLN A 407 37.76 15.12 -5.82
N ASN A 408 38.04 14.33 -4.78
CA ASN A 408 39.29 14.17 -4.02
C ASN A 408 39.65 15.20 -2.93
N ASN A 409 39.55 14.76 -1.66
CA ASN A 409 40.68 14.35 -0.82
C ASN A 409 40.23 14.16 0.64
N LEU A 410 40.54 13.02 1.26
CA LEU A 410 41.27 12.95 2.52
C LEU A 410 41.46 11.48 3.00
N LYS A 411 42.59 11.31 3.66
CA LYS A 411 43.20 10.12 4.25
C LYS A 411 42.33 9.44 5.31
#